data_AF-W5JM17-F1
#
_entry.id   AF-W5JM17-F1
#
_cell.length_a   1.000
_cell.length_b   1.000
_cell.length_c   1.000
_cell.angle_alpha   90.00
_cell.angle_beta   90.00
_cell.angle_gamma   90.00
#
_symmetry.space_group_name_H-M   'P 1'
#
loop_
_entity.id
_entity.type
_entity.pdbx_description
1 polymer ?
#
loop_
_entity_poly.entity_id
_entity_poly.type
_entity_poly.pdbx_seq_one_letter_code
_entity_poly.pdbx_strand_id
1 'polypeptide(L)'
;MFYEAFNCSNVVKLIVGGEAAKMGEFPHHALLGYVDEQAETSAWGQYKFNCGGSLISDRFVVTAAHCFSFADPVIVRLGEHDLDAVESNRVDFDIAQITRHPLYRNSRSYHDIALVRLNGTTVIDPRSCIYHVIGVTSTGGACGIGLSKAIYINVMKYLDWIEQTVWQ
;
A
#
# COMPACT_ATOMS: atom_id res chain seq x y z
N MET A 1 23.02 -33.08 -7.06
CA MET A 1 22.94 -31.61 -7.25
C MET A 1 21.94 -31.13 -6.20
N PHE A 2 22.45 -30.66 -5.07
CA PHE A 2 21.66 -30.30 -3.89
C PHE A 2 21.42 -28.79 -3.92
N TYR A 3 20.14 -28.38 -3.84
CA TYR A 3 19.78 -26.99 -3.59
C TYR A 3 19.75 -26.79 -2.07
N GLU A 4 20.71 -26.04 -1.54
CA GLU A 4 20.64 -25.55 -0.16
C GLU A 4 19.68 -24.35 -0.13
N ALA A 5 18.51 -24.55 0.46
CA ALA A 5 17.63 -23.45 0.84
C ALA A 5 18.14 -22.87 2.17
N PHE A 6 18.69 -21.66 2.12
CA PHE A 6 19.04 -20.93 3.35
C PHE A 6 17.75 -20.61 4.12
N ASN A 7 17.63 -21.24 5.29
CA ASN A 7 16.54 -21.02 6.23
C ASN A 7 16.70 -19.63 6.88
N CYS A 8 16.05 -18.61 6.30
CA CYS A 8 15.94 -17.28 6.90
C CYS A 8 14.82 -17.25 7.96
N SER A 9 15.00 -17.97 9.06
CA SER A 9 14.19 -17.77 10.27
C SER A 9 14.93 -16.89 11.26
N ASN A 10 14.84 -15.57 11.03
CA ASN A 10 15.06 -14.55 12.06
C ASN A 10 14.01 -13.46 11.84
N VAL A 11 12.87 -13.56 12.53
CA VAL A 11 11.91 -12.46 12.60
C VAL A 11 12.53 -11.39 13.49
N VAL A 12 13.21 -10.43 12.86
CA VAL A 12 13.73 -9.23 13.49
C VAL A 12 12.57 -8.26 13.73
N LYS A 13 12.59 -7.57 14.87
CA LYS A 13 11.64 -6.52 15.22
C LYS A 13 11.81 -5.35 14.25
N LEU A 14 10.79 -5.06 13.42
CA LEU A 14 10.98 -4.32 12.16
C LEU A 14 10.97 -2.79 12.21
N ILE A 15 10.67 -2.12 13.33
CA ILE A 15 10.87 -0.66 13.44
C ILE A 15 11.31 -0.29 14.86
N VAL A 16 12.62 -0.12 15.06
CA VAL A 16 13.24 0.66 16.14
C VAL A 16 14.42 1.39 15.49
N GLY A 17 14.34 2.72 15.36
CA GLY A 17 15.38 3.53 14.70
C GLY A 17 15.24 3.68 13.18
N GLY A 18 14.01 3.83 12.67
CA GLY A 18 13.80 4.11 11.25
C GLY A 18 14.42 5.46 10.82
N GLU A 19 14.88 5.53 9.57
CA GLU A 19 15.35 6.76 8.93
C GLU A 19 14.31 7.26 7.92
N ALA A 20 14.31 8.57 7.63
CA ALA A 20 13.51 9.10 6.54
C ALA A 20 13.96 8.45 5.22
N ALA A 21 13.01 7.94 4.44
CA ALA A 21 13.32 7.41 3.11
C ALA A 21 13.94 8.52 2.25
N LYS A 22 14.75 8.15 1.26
CA LYS A 22 15.22 9.10 0.25
C LYS A 22 14.12 9.31 -0.79
N MET A 23 14.16 10.47 -1.44
CA MET A 23 13.30 10.75 -2.58
C MET A 23 13.41 9.64 -3.63
N GLY A 24 12.27 9.03 -3.97
CA GLY A 24 12.19 7.94 -4.94
C GLY A 24 12.74 6.59 -4.49
N GLU A 25 13.08 6.40 -3.20
CA GLU A 25 13.59 5.11 -2.69
C GLU A 25 12.53 3.99 -2.78
N PHE A 26 11.27 4.32 -2.54
CA PHE A 26 10.14 3.38 -2.63
C PHE A 26 9.13 3.86 -3.67
N PRO A 27 9.44 3.75 -4.97
CA PRO A 27 8.61 4.33 -6.04
C PRO A 27 7.24 3.63 -6.18
N HIS A 28 7.11 2.43 -5.62
CA HIS A 28 5.87 1.68 -5.57
C HIS A 28 4.95 2.12 -4.41
N HIS A 29 5.42 2.97 -3.49
CA HIS A 29 4.59 3.44 -2.39
C HIS A 29 3.38 4.21 -2.92
N ALA A 30 2.20 3.82 -2.46
CA ALA A 30 0.94 4.42 -2.83
C ALA A 30 0.20 4.90 -1.58
N LEU A 31 -0.48 6.03 -1.69
CA LEU A 31 -1.32 6.58 -0.62
C LEU A 31 -2.78 6.59 -1.07
N LEU A 32 -3.69 6.17 -0.19
CA LEU A 32 -5.12 6.13 -0.47
C LEU A 32 -5.77 7.35 0.18
N GLY A 33 -6.33 8.24 -0.66
CA GLY A 33 -6.90 9.52 -0.25
C GLY A 33 -8.41 9.45 -0.09
N TYR A 34 -8.90 9.88 1.07
CA TYR A 34 -10.32 9.95 1.42
C TYR A 34 -10.76 11.41 1.39
N VAL A 35 -12.00 11.70 1.01
CA VAL A 35 -12.53 13.08 1.07
C VAL A 35 -12.45 13.58 2.52
N ASP A 36 -11.84 14.76 2.69
CA ASP A 36 -11.78 15.46 3.96
C ASP A 36 -12.73 16.66 3.90
N GLU A 37 -13.94 16.46 4.44
CA GLU A 37 -14.98 17.50 4.49
C GLU A 37 -14.60 18.71 5.37
N GLN A 38 -13.54 18.60 6.17
CA GLN A 38 -13.06 19.67 7.06
C GLN A 38 -11.85 20.42 6.49
N ALA A 39 -11.32 20.01 5.33
CA ALA A 39 -10.13 20.56 4.74
C ALA A 39 -10.42 21.83 3.91
N GLU A 40 -10.76 22.95 4.56
CA GLU A 40 -10.83 24.24 3.86
C GLU A 40 -9.44 24.80 3.49
N THR A 41 -8.34 24.27 4.05
CA THR A 41 -6.99 24.87 3.89
C THR A 41 -5.81 23.90 4.06
N SER A 42 -5.95 22.62 3.66
CA SER A 42 -4.86 21.66 3.86
C SER A 42 -3.90 21.60 2.65
N ALA A 43 -2.60 21.45 2.90
CA ALA A 43 -1.56 21.26 1.86
C ALA A 43 -1.80 20.00 0.97
N TRP A 44 -2.71 19.13 1.43
CA TRP A 44 -3.14 17.86 0.84
C TRP A 44 -4.20 18.03 -0.26
N GLY A 45 -4.79 19.21 -0.36
CA GLY A 45 -6.07 19.41 -1.05
C GLY A 45 -7.24 18.98 -0.17
N GLN A 46 -8.33 18.52 -0.80
CA GLN A 46 -9.55 18.06 -0.13
C GLN A 46 -9.48 16.60 0.35
N TYR A 47 -8.26 16.05 0.56
CA TYR A 47 -8.04 14.64 0.84
C TYR A 47 -7.22 14.39 2.09
N LYS A 48 -7.59 13.34 2.84
CA LYS A 48 -6.84 12.81 3.98
C LYS A 48 -6.28 11.43 3.62
N PHE A 49 -4.98 11.20 3.82
CA PHE A 49 -4.31 9.94 3.50
C PHE A 49 -4.13 9.07 4.75
N ASN A 50 -5.10 8.19 5.02
CA ASN A 50 -5.07 7.32 6.21
C ASN A 50 -4.57 5.90 5.92
N CYS A 51 -4.45 5.54 4.65
CA CYS A 51 -4.02 4.22 4.23
C CYS A 51 -2.90 4.31 3.20
N GLY A 52 -1.99 3.36 3.26
CA GLY A 52 -0.96 3.15 2.26
C GLY A 52 -1.26 1.93 1.39
N GLY A 53 -0.43 1.72 0.38
CA GLY A 53 -0.47 0.58 -0.51
C GLY A 53 0.83 0.44 -1.27
N SER A 54 0.87 -0.54 -2.16
CA SER A 54 2.00 -0.78 -3.05
C SER A 54 1.53 -1.04 -4.47
N LEU A 55 2.09 -0.30 -5.42
CA LEU A 55 1.89 -0.53 -6.85
C LEU A 55 2.50 -1.88 -7.24
N ILE A 56 1.68 -2.79 -7.77
CA ILE A 56 2.08 -4.15 -8.17
C ILE A 56 2.03 -4.35 -9.70
N SER A 57 1.39 -3.44 -10.42
CA SER A 57 1.42 -3.36 -11.88
C SER A 57 1.18 -1.92 -12.33
N ASP A 58 1.18 -1.67 -13.64
CA ASP A 58 0.93 -0.35 -14.21
C ASP A 58 -0.43 0.25 -13.83
N ARG A 59 -1.37 -0.57 -13.34
CA ARG A 59 -2.76 -0.19 -13.06
C ARG A 59 -3.31 -0.74 -11.75
N PHE A 60 -2.53 -1.46 -10.95
CA PHE A 60 -3.02 -2.09 -9.72
C PHE A 60 -2.16 -1.78 -8.51
N VAL A 61 -2.84 -1.45 -7.41
CA VAL A 61 -2.26 -1.28 -6.08
C VAL A 61 -2.81 -2.36 -5.15
N VAL A 62 -1.93 -2.98 -4.38
CA VAL A 62 -2.29 -3.84 -3.25
C VAL A 62 -2.31 -3.02 -1.96
N THR A 63 -3.31 -3.25 -1.11
CA THR A 63 -3.46 -2.59 0.19
C THR A 63 -4.20 -3.51 1.17
N ALA A 64 -4.48 -3.03 2.38
CA ALA A 64 -5.30 -3.71 3.36
C ALA A 64 -6.80 -3.58 3.06
N ALA A 65 -7.58 -4.61 3.36
CA ALA A 65 -9.03 -4.56 3.13
C ALA A 65 -9.76 -3.66 4.13
N HIS A 66 -9.21 -3.45 5.33
CA HIS A 66 -9.80 -2.56 6.33
C HIS A 66 -9.78 -1.09 5.94
N CYS A 67 -8.95 -0.72 4.96
CA CYS A 67 -8.94 0.63 4.37
C CYS A 67 -10.29 1.00 3.72
N PHE A 68 -11.17 0.02 3.51
CA PHE A 68 -12.49 0.17 2.90
C PHE A 68 -13.63 -0.22 3.87
N SER A 69 -13.37 -0.25 5.17
CA SER A 69 -14.37 -0.69 6.16
C SER A 69 -15.31 0.42 6.63
N PHE A 70 -14.84 1.67 6.61
CA PHE A 70 -15.60 2.83 7.11
C PHE A 70 -15.99 3.80 5.99
N ALA A 71 -15.05 4.09 5.11
CA ALA A 71 -15.24 4.89 3.92
C ALA A 71 -14.36 4.31 2.81
N ASP A 72 -14.72 4.58 1.56
CA ASP A 72 -13.86 4.26 0.44
C ASP A 72 -12.98 5.48 0.10
N PRO A 73 -11.70 5.26 -0.23
CA PRO A 73 -10.88 6.32 -0.79
C PRO A 73 -11.40 6.67 -2.18
N VAL A 74 -11.13 7.89 -2.59
CA VAL A 74 -11.55 8.42 -3.90
C VAL A 74 -10.38 8.52 -4.88
N ILE A 75 -9.16 8.62 -4.37
CA ILE A 75 -7.94 8.69 -5.17
C ILE A 75 -6.85 7.76 -4.63
N VAL A 76 -5.90 7.44 -5.51
CA VAL A 76 -4.59 6.90 -5.16
C VAL A 76 -3.53 7.90 -5.59
N ARG A 77 -2.66 8.31 -4.66
CA ARG A 77 -1.51 9.17 -4.93
C ARG A 77 -0.22 8.35 -5.00
N LEU A 78 0.58 8.60 -6.04
CA LEU A 78 1.92 8.04 -6.24
C LEU A 78 2.97 9.15 -6.26
N GLY A 79 4.21 8.81 -5.93
CA GLY A 79 5.36 9.72 -6.04
C GLY A 79 5.48 10.76 -4.93
N GLU A 80 4.59 10.73 -3.94
CA GLU A 80 4.66 11.62 -2.76
C GLU A 80 5.73 11.11 -1.79
N HIS A 81 6.69 11.96 -1.46
CA HIS A 81 7.75 11.67 -0.51
C HIS A 81 7.62 12.47 0.78
N ASP A 82 7.41 13.78 0.66
CA ASP A 82 7.09 14.64 1.79
C ASP A 82 5.64 15.07 1.71
N LEU A 83 4.89 14.52 2.65
CA LEU A 83 3.50 14.81 2.82
C LEU A 83 3.30 16.35 3.06
N ASP A 84 4.12 17.00 3.87
CA ASP A 84 3.92 18.42 4.24
C ASP A 84 4.31 19.41 3.11
N ALA A 85 4.84 18.89 2.00
CA ALA A 85 5.25 19.67 0.83
C ALA A 85 4.33 19.44 -0.37
N VAL A 86 4.23 20.46 -1.22
CA VAL A 86 3.63 20.29 -2.56
C VAL A 86 4.73 19.90 -3.53
N GLU A 87 4.88 18.59 -3.74
CA GLU A 87 5.85 18.05 -4.68
C GLU A 87 5.33 18.07 -6.12
N SER A 88 6.21 18.30 -7.10
CA SER A 88 5.83 18.42 -8.52
C SER A 88 5.64 17.07 -9.22
N ASN A 89 6.14 16.00 -8.61
CA ASN A 89 6.15 14.65 -9.15
C ASN A 89 5.03 13.77 -8.57
N ARG A 90 4.16 14.31 -7.72
CA ARG A 90 2.98 13.58 -7.26
C ARG A 90 1.96 13.42 -8.39
N VAL A 91 1.35 12.25 -8.46
CA VAL A 91 0.30 11.95 -9.44
C VAL A 91 -0.87 11.30 -8.73
N ASP A 92 -2.04 11.90 -8.90
CA ASP A 92 -3.31 11.39 -8.37
C ASP A 92 -4.05 10.63 -9.46
N PHE A 93 -4.49 9.41 -9.12
CA PHE A 93 -5.31 8.55 -9.97
C PHE A 93 -6.67 8.36 -9.34
N ASP A 94 -7.73 8.51 -10.13
CA ASP A 94 -9.07 8.07 -9.74
C ASP A 94 -9.09 6.54 -9.60
N ILE A 95 -10.04 6.04 -8.80
CA ILE A 95 -10.20 4.61 -8.56
C ILE A 95 -11.25 4.04 -9.51
N ALA A 96 -10.85 3.08 -10.36
CA ALA A 96 -11.75 2.38 -11.26
C ALA A 96 -12.51 1.24 -10.55
N GLN A 97 -11.84 0.53 -9.65
CA GLN A 97 -12.43 -0.62 -8.95
C GLN A 97 -11.70 -0.93 -7.65
N ILE A 98 -12.47 -1.30 -6.61
CA ILE A 98 -11.97 -1.82 -5.34
C ILE A 98 -12.41 -3.28 -5.22
N THR A 99 -11.46 -4.19 -5.00
CA THR A 99 -11.71 -5.62 -4.84
C THR A 99 -11.11 -6.10 -3.52
N ARG A 100 -11.96 -6.25 -2.50
CA ARG A 100 -11.56 -6.87 -1.23
C ARG A 100 -11.47 -8.39 -1.38
N HIS A 101 -10.54 -9.01 -0.67
CA HIS A 101 -10.49 -10.47 -0.63
C HIS A 101 -11.83 -11.04 -0.15
N PRO A 102 -12.42 -12.06 -0.81
CA PRO A 102 -13.79 -12.52 -0.56
C PRO A 102 -14.00 -13.09 0.86
N LEU A 103 -12.93 -13.61 1.46
CA LEU A 103 -12.92 -14.13 2.83
C LEU A 103 -12.66 -13.06 3.90
N TYR A 104 -12.45 -11.80 3.52
CA TYR A 104 -12.28 -10.71 4.47
C TYR A 104 -13.56 -10.50 5.29
N ARG A 105 -13.38 -10.22 6.59
CA ARG A 105 -14.46 -9.93 7.55
C ARG A 105 -13.94 -8.88 8.53
N ASN A 106 -14.65 -7.75 8.66
CA ASN A 106 -14.27 -6.65 9.57
C ASN A 106 -14.01 -7.08 11.04
N SER A 107 -14.62 -8.18 11.50
CA SER A 107 -14.46 -8.70 12.85
C SER A 107 -13.23 -9.59 13.06
N ARG A 108 -12.40 -9.81 12.03
CA ARG A 108 -11.23 -10.70 12.08
C ARG A 108 -10.03 -10.07 11.40
N SER A 109 -8.83 -10.26 11.95
CA SER A 109 -7.56 -9.78 11.37
C SER A 109 -7.05 -10.64 10.19
N TYR A 110 -7.83 -11.58 9.68
CA TYR A 110 -7.42 -12.48 8.58
C TYR A 110 -7.97 -12.00 7.24
N HIS A 111 -7.25 -12.29 6.16
CA HIS A 111 -7.62 -11.91 4.79
C HIS A 111 -7.78 -10.41 4.60
N ASP A 112 -7.06 -9.63 5.40
CA ASP A 112 -7.06 -8.17 5.35
C ASP A 112 -6.27 -7.66 4.15
N ILE A 113 -6.67 -8.04 2.93
CA ILE A 113 -6.00 -7.68 1.68
C ILE A 113 -7.02 -7.27 0.64
N ALA A 114 -6.69 -6.25 -0.13
CA ALA A 114 -7.52 -5.73 -1.20
C ALA A 114 -6.66 -5.24 -2.37
N LEU A 115 -7.28 -5.22 -3.54
CA LEU A 115 -6.72 -4.71 -4.78
C LEU A 115 -7.51 -3.48 -5.23
N VAL A 116 -6.79 -2.44 -5.63
CA VAL A 116 -7.34 -1.21 -6.20
C VAL A 116 -6.87 -1.11 -7.64
N ARG A 117 -7.81 -1.04 -8.57
CA ARG A 117 -7.54 -0.77 -9.98
C ARG A 117 -7.61 0.73 -10.22
N LEU A 118 -6.54 1.29 -10.76
CA LEU A 118 -6.43 2.69 -11.11
C LEU A 118 -7.21 3.00 -12.39
N ASN A 119 -7.85 4.17 -12.44
CA ASN A 119 -8.49 4.71 -13.64
C ASN A 119 -7.46 5.49 -14.49
N GLY A 120 -6.44 4.77 -14.94
CA GLY A 120 -5.30 5.34 -15.65
C GLY A 120 -4.14 4.36 -15.62
N THR A 121 -3.17 4.56 -16.52
CA THR A 121 -1.95 3.73 -16.56
C THR A 121 -0.79 4.55 -16.05
N THR A 122 -0.09 4.02 -15.06
CA THR A 122 1.14 4.62 -14.53
C THR A 122 2.27 4.41 -15.54
N VAL A 123 3.14 5.41 -15.69
CA VAL A 123 4.36 5.24 -16.48
C VAL A 123 5.39 4.53 -15.60
N ILE A 124 5.42 3.21 -15.66
CA ILE A 124 6.54 2.44 -15.11
C ILE A 124 7.69 2.56 -16.11
N ASP A 125 8.79 3.21 -15.72
CA ASP A 125 9.99 3.25 -16.56
C ASP A 125 10.42 1.80 -16.86
N PRO A 126 10.51 1.36 -18.12
CA PRO A 126 10.94 0.00 -18.45
C PRO A 126 12.38 -0.31 -17.98
N ARG A 127 13.15 0.70 -17.58
CA ARG A 127 14.48 0.55 -16.93
C ARG A 127 14.41 0.47 -15.41
N SER A 128 13.25 0.69 -14.80
CA SER A 128 13.01 0.56 -13.36
C SER A 128 12.82 -0.91 -13.00
N CYS A 129 13.44 -1.34 -11.90
CA CYS A 129 13.18 -2.66 -11.33
C CYS A 129 11.74 -2.72 -10.80
N ILE A 130 11.00 -3.78 -11.16
CA ILE A 130 9.74 -4.12 -10.51
C ILE A 130 10.07 -4.77 -9.17
N TYR A 131 9.45 -4.28 -8.09
CA TYR A 131 9.64 -4.81 -6.75
C TYR A 131 8.66 -5.95 -6.49
N HIS A 132 9.15 -7.06 -5.92
CA HIS A 132 8.27 -8.09 -5.38
C HIS A 132 7.74 -7.63 -4.02
N VAL A 133 6.45 -7.28 -3.97
CA VAL A 133 5.78 -6.91 -2.72
C VAL A 133 5.52 -8.19 -1.91
N ILE A 134 6.42 -8.50 -0.99
CA ILE A 134 6.33 -9.68 -0.10
C ILE A 134 5.40 -9.45 1.11
N GLY A 135 5.06 -8.19 1.40
CA GLY A 135 4.17 -7.82 2.50
C GLY A 135 3.68 -6.39 2.40
N VAL A 136 2.48 -6.14 2.91
CA VAL A 136 1.95 -4.78 3.14
C VAL A 136 1.92 -4.54 4.64
N THR A 137 2.53 -3.44 5.08
CA THR A 137 2.45 -2.97 6.47
C THR A 137 1.42 -1.85 6.54
N SER A 138 0.44 -1.97 7.45
CA SER A 138 -0.51 -0.87 7.71
C SER A 138 0.01 0.01 8.84
N THR A 139 -0.08 1.32 8.66
CA THR A 139 0.16 2.34 9.68
C THR A 139 -1.10 2.54 10.51
N GLY A 140 -0.92 2.63 11.83
CA GLY A 140 -1.93 3.05 12.80
C GLY A 140 -1.20 3.71 13.97
N GLY A 141 -1.89 4.49 14.81
CA GLY A 141 -1.23 5.30 15.86
C GLY A 141 -0.35 4.54 16.86
N ALA A 142 -0.43 3.20 16.88
CA ALA A 142 0.42 2.33 17.68
C ALA A 142 1.56 1.64 16.89
N CYS A 143 1.55 1.69 15.56
CA CYS A 143 2.54 1.01 14.72
C CYS A 143 3.93 1.61 14.97
N GLY A 144 4.87 0.81 15.51
CA GLY A 144 6.21 1.27 15.90
C GLY A 144 6.37 1.72 17.36
N ILE A 145 5.30 1.81 18.15
CA ILE A 145 5.37 2.12 19.59
C ILE A 145 5.27 0.82 20.41
N GLY A 146 6.37 0.36 21.00
CA GLY A 146 6.38 -0.81 21.91
C GLY A 146 6.30 -2.18 21.23
N LEU A 147 5.39 -3.05 21.70
CA LEU A 147 5.08 -4.39 21.13
C LEU A 147 3.85 -4.37 20.21
N SER A 148 3.38 -3.18 19.85
CA SER A 148 2.23 -3.01 18.96
C SER A 148 2.49 -3.75 17.66
N LYS A 149 1.64 -4.75 17.39
CA LYS A 149 1.78 -5.62 16.23
C LYS A 149 1.55 -4.78 14.98
N ALA A 150 2.59 -4.55 14.19
CA ALA A 150 2.39 -4.21 12.79
C ALA A 150 1.50 -5.31 12.19
N ILE A 151 0.37 -4.92 11.60
CA ILE A 151 -0.45 -5.86 10.85
C ILE A 151 0.31 -6.15 9.56
N TYR A 152 1.05 -7.27 9.56
CA TYR A 152 1.76 -7.77 8.41
C TYR A 152 0.84 -8.70 7.64
N ILE A 153 0.46 -8.30 6.42
CA ILE A 153 -0.21 -9.19 5.49
C ILE A 153 0.86 -9.88 4.67
N ASN A 154 0.94 -11.20 4.76
CA ASN A 154 1.81 -11.99 3.89
C ASN A 154 1.16 -12.08 2.49
N VAL A 155 1.59 -11.20 1.58
CA VAL A 155 1.07 -11.10 0.20
C VAL A 155 1.28 -12.41 -0.56
N MET A 156 2.36 -13.14 -0.28
CA MET A 156 2.66 -14.42 -0.94
C MET A 156 1.55 -15.46 -0.74
N LYS A 157 0.82 -15.41 0.37
CA LYS A 157 -0.31 -16.30 0.65
C LYS A 157 -1.50 -16.08 -0.31
N TYR A 158 -1.52 -14.94 -0.99
CA TYR A 158 -2.63 -14.50 -1.84
C TYR A 158 -2.26 -14.42 -3.31
N LEU A 159 -1.08 -14.91 -3.72
CA LEU A 159 -0.61 -14.83 -5.10
C LEU A 159 -1.63 -15.36 -6.10
N ASP A 160 -2.16 -16.56 -5.88
CA ASP A 160 -3.16 -17.16 -6.79
C ASP A 160 -4.38 -16.24 -7.00
N TRP A 161 -4.86 -15.61 -5.92
CA TRP A 161 -5.99 -14.68 -5.99
C TRP A 161 -5.61 -13.36 -6.68
N ILE A 162 -4.40 -12.84 -6.42
CA ILE A 162 -3.90 -11.62 -7.03
C ILE A 162 -3.73 -11.83 -8.54
N GLU A 163 -3.08 -12.92 -8.95
CA GLU A 163 -2.84 -13.22 -10.35
C GLU A 163 -4.15 -13.38 -11.13
N GLN A 164 -5.13 -14.08 -10.54
CA GLN A 164 -6.47 -14.22 -11.11
C GLN A 164 -7.22 -12.89 -11.19
N THR A 165 -6.91 -11.89 -10.37
CA THR A 165 -7.64 -10.61 -10.40
C THR A 165 -6.95 -9.58 -11.30
N VAL A 166 -5.60 -9.58 -11.31
CA VAL A 166 -4.79 -8.55 -11.99
C VAL A 166 -4.54 -8.88 -13.46
N TRP A 167 -4.38 -10.17 -13.80
CA TRP A 167 -3.94 -10.61 -15.13
C TRP A 167 -5.02 -11.33 -15.95
N GLN A 168 -6.29 -11.14 -15.58
CA GLN A 168 -7.44 -11.58 -16.38
C GLN A 168 -7.86 -10.56 -17.44
#